data_AF-A0AA96DXR7-F1
#
_entry.id   AF-A0AA96DXR7-F1
#
_cell.length_a   1.000
_cell.length_b   1.000
_cell.length_c   1.000
_cell.angle_alpha   90.00
_cell.angle_beta   90.00
_cell.angle_gamma   90.00
#
_symmetry.space_group_name_H-M   'P 1'
#
loop_
_entity.id
_entity.type
_entity.pdbx_description
1 polymer ?
#
loop_
_entity_poly.entity_id
_entity_poly.type
_entity_poly.pdbx_seq_one_letter_code
_entity_poly.pdbx_strand_id
1 'polypeptide(L)'
;MTNSEKVKMIIDEIKSIYPNKMVLNATQMTRIIGISLRTFSRIIASKEWNKIPQFKSEEVKRKDGMKSTKYQFNIFNIAEFLAKK
;
A
#
# COMPACT_ATOMS: atom_id res chain seq x y z
N MET A 1 23.54 -2.16 -8.39
CA MET A 1 22.49 -2.84 -7.60
C MET A 1 21.48 -3.41 -8.57
N THR A 2 21.24 -4.71 -8.52
CA THR A 2 20.23 -5.36 -9.37
C THR A 2 18.83 -4.98 -8.89
N ASN A 3 17.82 -5.08 -9.77
CA ASN A 3 16.43 -4.82 -9.38
C ASN A 3 15.98 -5.72 -8.20
N SER A 4 16.47 -6.97 -8.17
CA SER A 4 16.21 -7.92 -7.09
C SER A 4 16.78 -7.45 -5.74
N GLU A 5 18.01 -6.92 -5.73
CA GLU A 5 18.63 -6.35 -4.52
C GLU A 5 17.86 -5.12 -4.02
N LYS A 6 17.44 -4.23 -4.93
CA LYS A 6 16.62 -3.04 -4.58
C LYS A 6 15.30 -3.44 -3.95
N VAL A 7 14.59 -4.39 -4.54
CA VAL A 7 13.33 -4.92 -3.99
C VAL A 7 13.56 -5.53 -2.60
N LYS A 8 14.62 -6.31 -2.41
CA LYS A 8 14.94 -6.93 -1.12
C LYS A 8 15.20 -5.89 -0.03
N MET A 9 15.99 -4.86 -0.32
CA MET A 9 16.25 -3.76 0.63
C MET A 9 14.97 -3.04 1.04
N ILE A 10 14.07 -2.75 0.09
CA ILE A 10 12.80 -2.10 0.37
C ILE A 10 11.90 -3.01 1.23
N ILE A 11 11.87 -4.31 0.95
CA ILE A 11 11.12 -5.27 1.77
C ILE A 11 11.65 -5.29 3.21
N ASP A 12 12.96 -5.29 3.39
CA ASP A 12 13.60 -5.31 4.71
C ASP A 12 13.30 -4.00 5.47
N GLU A 13 13.30 -2.85 4.79
CA GLU A 13 12.86 -1.57 5.36
C GLU A 13 11.39 -1.61 5.80
N ILE A 14 10.49 -2.11 4.95
CA ILE A 14 9.06 -2.24 5.32
C ILE A 14 8.89 -3.16 6.53
N LYS A 15 9.61 -4.28 6.58
CA LYS A 15 9.58 -5.23 7.69
C LYS A 15 10.17 -4.64 8.99
N SER A 16 11.14 -3.73 8.89
CA SER A 16 11.66 -3.02 10.06
C SER A 16 10.61 -2.12 10.72
N ILE A 17 9.71 -1.52 9.93
CA ILE A 17 8.64 -0.64 10.40
C ILE A 17 7.41 -1.43 10.86
N TYR A 18 7.06 -2.47 10.10
CA TYR A 18 5.88 -3.31 10.34
C TYR A 18 6.29 -4.78 10.43
N PRO A 19 6.92 -5.19 11.56
CA PRO A 19 7.34 -6.57 11.73
C PRO A 19 6.15 -7.52 11.63
N ASN A 20 6.38 -8.69 11.04
CA ASN A 20 5.39 -9.76 10.85
C ASN A 20 4.17 -9.42 9.98
N LYS A 21 4.15 -8.27 9.28
CA LYS A 21 3.07 -7.92 8.36
C LYS A 21 3.47 -8.13 6.90
N MET A 22 2.75 -9.01 6.23
CA MET A 22 2.85 -9.20 4.77
C MET A 22 1.84 -8.35 3.98
N VAL A 23 0.80 -7.85 4.67
CA VAL A 23 -0.26 -7.01 4.11
C VAL A 23 -0.42 -5.76 4.95
N LEU A 24 -0.38 -4.61 4.29
CA LEU A 24 -0.56 -3.30 4.88
C LEU A 24 -1.94 -2.74 4.49
N ASN A 25 -2.54 -1.96 5.40
CA ASN A 25 -3.72 -1.16 5.08
C ASN A 25 -3.33 0.15 4.38
N ALA A 26 -4.33 0.94 3.95
CA ALA A 26 -4.10 2.22 3.28
C ALA A 26 -3.17 3.15 4.08
N THR A 27 -3.44 3.37 5.37
CA THR A 27 -2.64 4.25 6.23
C THR A 27 -1.17 3.83 6.29
N GLN A 28 -0.93 2.54 6.50
CA GLN A 28 0.42 1.98 6.58
C GLN A 28 1.14 2.10 5.23
N MET A 29 0.47 1.76 4.13
CA MET A 29 1.05 1.87 2.78
C MET A 29 1.39 3.33 2.45
N THR A 30 0.49 4.28 2.74
CA THR A 30 0.73 5.71 2.47
C THR A 30 1.94 6.25 3.22
N ARG A 31 2.22 5.74 4.43
CA ARG A 31 3.43 6.08 5.19
C ARG A 31 4.70 5.56 4.51
N ILE A 32 4.67 4.35 3.96
CA ILE A 32 5.80 3.75 3.25
C ILE A 32 6.11 4.49 1.94
N ILE A 33 5.10 4.80 1.12
CA ILE A 33 5.32 5.46 -0.18
C ILE A 33 5.45 7.00 -0.08
N GLY A 34 5.28 7.57 1.11
CA GLY A 34 5.45 9.00 1.37
C GLY A 34 4.33 9.89 0.85
N ILE A 35 3.06 9.45 0.88
CA ILE A 35 1.90 10.28 0.52
C ILE A 35 0.92 10.44 1.68
N SER A 36 0.09 11.49 1.62
CA SER A 36 -1.00 11.64 2.59
C SER A 36 -2.18 10.72 2.28
N LEU A 37 -2.98 10.36 3.29
CA LEU A 37 -4.26 9.68 3.10
C LEU A 37 -5.21 10.49 2.21
N ARG A 38 -5.17 11.83 2.27
CA ARG A 38 -5.96 12.71 1.39
C ARG A 38 -5.56 12.51 -0.08
N THR A 39 -4.25 12.47 -0.35
CA THR A 39 -3.72 12.20 -1.70
C THR A 39 -4.15 10.82 -2.17
N PHE A 40 -4.06 9.80 -1.30
CA PHE A 40 -4.55 8.47 -1.58
C PHE A 40 -6.04 8.45 -1.94
N SER A 41 -6.90 9.09 -1.14
CA SER A 41 -8.34 9.20 -1.44
C SER A 41 -8.61 9.86 -2.78
N ARG A 42 -7.85 10.91 -3.13
CA ARG A 42 -7.95 11.56 -4.45
C ARG A 42 -7.56 10.61 -5.59
N ILE A 43 -6.49 9.83 -5.42
CA ILE A 43 -6.04 8.83 -6.40
C ILE A 43 -7.13 7.77 -6.62
N ILE A 44 -7.74 7.27 -5.54
CA ILE A 44 -8.83 6.30 -5.62
C ILE A 44 -10.03 6.90 -6.37
N ALA A 45 -10.46 8.11 -6.00
CA ALA A 45 -11.62 8.77 -6.61
C ALA A 45 -11.41 9.10 -8.10
N SER A 46 -10.20 9.52 -8.47
CA SER A 46 -9.82 9.82 -9.85
C SER A 46 -9.45 8.58 -10.68
N LYS A 47 -9.45 7.39 -10.08
CA LYS A 47 -9.05 6.11 -10.70
C LYS A 47 -7.61 6.10 -11.24
N GLU A 48 -6.74 6.95 -10.71
CA GLU A 48 -5.31 7.03 -11.07
C GLU A 48 -4.48 5.91 -10.40
N TRP A 49 -4.96 4.67 -10.44
CA TRP A 49 -4.41 3.56 -9.66
C TRP A 49 -2.95 3.20 -10.00
N ASN A 50 -2.48 3.60 -11.19
CA ASN A 50 -1.08 3.50 -11.59
C ASN A 50 -0.13 4.34 -10.72
N LYS A 51 -0.64 5.29 -9.92
CA LYS A 51 0.16 6.12 -9.00
C LYS A 51 0.39 5.50 -7.62
N ILE A 52 -0.17 4.31 -7.37
CA ILE A 52 -0.02 3.58 -6.10
C ILE A 52 0.28 2.10 -6.35
N PRO A 53 0.82 1.38 -5.36
CA PRO A 53 1.04 -0.06 -5.47
C PRO A 53 -0.26 -0.82 -5.74
N GLN A 54 -0.14 -1.96 -6.43
CA GLN A 54 -1.28 -2.84 -6.67
C GLN A 54 -1.92 -3.30 -5.36
N PHE A 55 -3.25 -3.26 -5.30
CA PHE A 55 -4.03 -3.51 -4.09
C PHE A 55 -5.25 -4.40 -4.33
N LYS A 56 -5.77 -4.95 -3.24
CA LYS A 56 -7.10 -5.55 -3.17
C LYS A 56 -8.01 -4.63 -2.37
N SER A 57 -9.27 -4.50 -2.78
CA SER A 57 -10.29 -3.76 -2.05
C SER A 57 -11.49 -4.64 -1.78
N GLU A 58 -12.06 -4.50 -0.58
CA GLU A 58 -13.25 -5.23 -0.15
C GLU A 58 -14.25 -4.25 0.48
N GLU A 59 -15.52 -4.32 0.08
CA GLU A 59 -16.59 -3.62 0.79
C GLU A 59 -16.92 -4.37 2.08
N VAL A 60 -16.79 -3.67 3.20
CA VAL A 60 -17.09 -4.20 4.53
C VAL A 60 -18.21 -3.37 5.13
N LYS A 61 -19.25 -4.03 5.64
CA LYS A 61 -20.26 -3.38 6.49
C LYS A 61 -19.64 -3.08 7.85
N ARG A 62 -19.65 -1.82 8.25
CA ARG A 62 -19.28 -1.40 9.59
C ARG A 62 -20.38 -1.77 10.58
N LYS A 63 -20.05 -1.76 11.88
CA LYS A 63 -20.99 -2.04 12.98
C LYS A 63 -22.18 -1.08 13.02
N ASP A 64 -22.00 0.14 12.52
CA ASP A 64 -23.00 1.20 12.40
C ASP A 64 -23.87 1.09 11.13
N GLY A 65 -23.73 0.00 10.36
CA GLY A 65 -24.47 -0.24 9.12
C GLY A 65 -23.92 0.50 7.90
N MET A 66 -22.94 1.40 8.06
CA MET A 66 -22.32 2.09 6.94
C MET A 66 -21.36 1.18 6.18
N LYS A 67 -21.32 1.34 4.85
CA LYS A 67 -20.33 0.67 4.01
C LYS A 67 -18.97 1.37 4.15
N SER A 68 -17.91 0.58 4.26
CA SER A 68 -16.53 1.06 4.20
C SER A 68 -15.73 0.17 3.25
N THR A 69 -14.73 0.74 2.58
CA THR A 69 -13.84 -0.02 1.73
C THR A 69 -12.54 -0.30 2.47
N LYS A 70 -12.21 -1.58 2.66
CA LYS A 70 -10.93 -2.02 3.19
C LYS A 70 -9.95 -2.20 2.04
N TYR A 71 -8.83 -1.48 2.07
CA TYR A 71 -7.74 -1.62 1.11
C TYR A 71 -6.61 -2.44 1.71
N GLN A 72 -6.07 -3.36 0.92
CA GLN A 72 -5.00 -4.29 1.31
C GLN A 72 -3.88 -4.25 0.28
N PHE A 73 -2.66 -4.00 0.76
CA PHE A 73 -1.45 -3.87 -0.06
C PHE A 73 -0.43 -4.92 0.37
N ASN A 74 -0.03 -5.80 -0.54
CA ASN A 74 1.03 -6.77 -0.27
C ASN A 74 2.39 -6.06 -0.26
N ILE A 75 3.24 -6.32 0.73
CA ILE A 75 4.56 -5.68 0.84
C ILE A 75 5.45 -5.91 -0.39
N PHE A 76 5.32 -7.04 -1.09
CA PHE A 76 6.05 -7.32 -2.32
C PHE A 76 5.63 -6.37 -3.44
N ASN A 77 4.32 -6.14 -3.60
CA ASN A 77 3.80 -5.20 -4.60
C ASN A 77 4.22 -3.76 -4.30
N ILE A 78 4.29 -3.39 -3.02
CA ILE A 78 4.78 -2.07 -2.59
C ILE A 78 6.27 -1.93 -2.95
N ALA A 79 7.07 -2.95 -2.65
CA ALA A 79 8.50 -2.94 -2.95
C ALA A 79 8.76 -2.90 -4.46
N GLU A 80 8.03 -3.66 -5.27
CA GLU A 80 8.13 -3.59 -6.72
C GLU A 80 7.74 -2.23 -7.27
N PHE A 81 6.67 -1.63 -6.76
CA PHE A 81 6.23 -0.29 -7.15
C PHE A 81 7.31 0.76 -6.87
N LEU A 82 7.93 0.71 -5.69
CA LEU A 82 9.01 1.61 -5.31
C LEU A 82 10.33 1.32 -6.05
N ALA A 83 10.60 0.06 -6.40
CA ALA A 83 11.79 -0.31 -7.14
C ALA A 83 11.75 0.16 -8.61
N LYS A 84 10.55 0.20 -9.22
CA LYS A 84 10.31 0.71 -10.58
C LYS A 84 10.40 2.23 -10.71
N LYS A 85 10.35 2.95 -9.59
CA LYS A 85 10.51 4.39 -9.50
C LYS A 85 11.99 4.76 -9.54
#